data_AF-A0A4R6U4S7-F1
#
_entry.id   AF-A0A4R6U4S7-F1
#
_cell.length_a   1.000
_cell.length_b   1.000
_cell.length_c   1.000
_cell.angle_alpha   90.00
_cell.angle_beta   90.00
_cell.angle_gamma   90.00
#
_symmetry.space_group_name_H-M   'P 1'
#
loop_
_entity.id
_entity.type
_entity.pdbx_description
1 polymer ?
#
loop_
_entity_poly.entity_id
_entity_poly.type
_entity_poly.pdbx_seq_one_letter_code
_entity_poly.pdbx_strand_id
1 'polypeptide(L)'
;MAQKQGNQGSQNSKPAQMMPVSTSIRLSKWLGEKFRLIGKVDSAKTRKVRRGQVYWCQFGENVGSEQCQNRPAVVLQNNPANRTSPNTIVAPITNSADTNSSVFPLNRPEDSHVEGHVLLGNIVTISKARLGDYLSELDQKTEMPGVDKALFHSLGVAEIVNKQATKLNKTEKHLEKVKEERNKAVDDLKDICVALGLAETSDKQTIIEMIETIKNHY
;
A
#
# COMPACT_ATOMS: atom_id res chain seq x y z
N MET A 1 32.33 -21.02 57.65
CA MET A 1 32.40 -20.67 56.21
C MET A 1 31.38 -21.52 55.47
N ALA A 2 30.50 -20.87 54.69
CA ALA A 2 29.69 -21.36 53.54
C ALA A 2 28.97 -22.74 53.66
N GLN A 3 27.70 -22.90 53.31
CA GLN A 3 27.08 -22.51 52.04
C GLN A 3 25.57 -22.33 52.20
N LYS A 4 25.06 -21.26 51.57
CA LYS A 4 23.65 -21.08 51.22
C LYS A 4 23.26 -22.16 50.20
N GLN A 5 22.23 -22.97 50.48
CA GLN A 5 21.53 -23.69 49.40
C GLN A 5 20.30 -22.87 48.98
N GLY A 6 20.28 -22.61 47.68
CA GLY A 6 19.42 -21.65 47.02
C GLY A 6 17.98 -22.11 46.91
N ASN A 7 17.13 -21.10 47.02
CA ASN A 7 15.74 -21.07 46.60
C ASN A 7 15.63 -21.46 45.12
N GLN A 8 15.27 -22.71 44.81
CA GLN A 8 14.78 -23.06 43.47
C GLN A 8 13.30 -22.68 43.41
N GLY A 9 13.04 -21.52 42.82
CA GLY A 9 11.71 -21.13 42.41
C GLY A 9 11.14 -22.17 41.45
N SER A 10 10.15 -22.91 41.94
CA SER A 10 9.27 -23.73 41.13
C SER A 10 8.67 -22.86 40.02
N GLN A 11 9.11 -23.06 38.78
CA GLN A 11 8.43 -22.50 37.63
C GLN A 11 7.09 -23.21 37.51
N ASN A 12 6.04 -22.51 37.94
CA ASN A 12 4.64 -22.87 37.71
C ASN A 12 4.36 -22.81 36.19
N SER A 13 4.73 -23.86 35.45
CA SER A 13 4.25 -24.04 34.09
C SER A 13 2.78 -24.43 34.18
N LYS A 14 1.88 -23.51 33.83
CA LYS A 14 0.45 -23.80 33.69
C LYS A 14 0.29 -25.06 32.82
N PRO A 15 -0.53 -26.04 33.20
CA PRO A 15 -0.74 -27.22 32.38
C PRO A 15 -1.27 -26.80 31.01
N ALA A 16 -0.71 -27.40 29.95
CA ALA A 16 -1.15 -27.13 28.58
C ALA A 16 -2.66 -27.38 28.49
N GLN A 17 -3.43 -26.32 28.28
CA GLN A 17 -4.87 -26.39 28.17
C GLN A 17 -5.22 -27.31 26.99
N MET A 18 -5.92 -28.43 27.26
CA MET A 18 -6.32 -29.37 26.23
C MET A 18 -7.18 -28.66 25.19
N MET A 19 -6.81 -28.84 23.92
CA MET A 19 -7.52 -28.25 22.80
C MET A 19 -8.95 -28.82 22.72
N PRO A 20 -9.98 -27.98 22.50
CA PRO A 20 -11.34 -28.46 22.28
C PRO A 20 -11.41 -29.45 21.11
N VAL A 21 -12.17 -30.53 21.27
CA VAL A 21 -12.32 -31.59 20.25
C VAL A 21 -12.80 -31.04 18.90
N SER A 22 -13.68 -30.04 18.92
CA SER A 22 -14.16 -29.36 17.70
C SER A 22 -13.02 -28.72 16.92
N THR A 23 -12.09 -28.05 17.60
CA THR A 23 -10.89 -27.47 16.99
C THR A 23 -9.99 -28.55 16.40
N SER A 24 -9.79 -29.66 17.10
CA SER A 24 -9.01 -30.80 16.60
C SER A 24 -9.62 -31.39 15.31
N ILE A 25 -10.96 -31.50 15.24
CA ILE A 25 -11.66 -31.95 14.03
C ILE A 25 -11.45 -30.98 12.87
N ARG A 26 -11.58 -29.67 13.09
CA ARG A 26 -11.36 -28.67 12.03
C ARG A 26 -9.92 -28.70 11.51
N LEU A 27 -8.93 -28.79 12.41
CA LEU A 27 -7.52 -28.90 12.03
C LEU A 27 -7.23 -30.17 11.25
N SER A 28 -7.80 -31.31 11.65
CA SER A 28 -7.66 -32.58 10.92
C SER A 28 -8.22 -32.49 9.50
N LYS A 29 -9.42 -31.92 9.34
CA LYS A 29 -10.02 -31.66 8.01
C LYS A 29 -9.14 -30.74 7.17
N TRP A 30 -8.63 -29.66 7.76
CA TRP A 30 -7.73 -28.73 7.09
C TRP A 30 -6.43 -29.39 6.66
N LEU A 31 -5.86 -30.28 7.48
CA LEU A 31 -4.63 -30.99 7.14
C LEU A 31 -4.79 -31.85 5.88
N GLY A 32 -5.91 -32.58 5.77
CA GLY A 32 -6.24 -33.33 4.56
C GLY A 32 -6.33 -32.43 3.32
N GLU A 33 -7.00 -31.29 3.45
CA GLU A 33 -7.11 -30.31 2.37
C GLU A 33 -5.75 -29.67 2.02
N LYS A 34 -4.91 -29.41 3.02
CA LYS A 34 -3.55 -28.90 2.83
C LYS A 34 -2.69 -29.87 2.02
N PHE A 35 -2.78 -31.18 2.26
CA PHE A 35 -2.10 -32.18 1.45
C PHE A 35 -2.59 -32.17 -0.01
N ARG A 36 -3.92 -32.05 -0.22
CA ARG A 36 -4.49 -31.90 -1.56
C ARG A 36 -3.95 -30.67 -2.28
N LEU A 37 -3.78 -29.55 -1.58
CA LEU A 37 -3.23 -28.32 -2.13
C LEU A 37 -1.73 -28.45 -2.44
N ILE A 38 -0.95 -29.11 -1.58
CA ILE A 38 0.47 -29.39 -1.82
C ILE A 38 0.65 -30.16 -3.13
N GLY A 39 -0.18 -31.19 -3.38
CA GLY A 39 -0.14 -31.94 -4.64
C GLY A 39 -0.50 -31.13 -5.90
N LYS A 40 -1.11 -29.94 -5.76
CA LYS A 40 -1.47 -29.05 -6.88
C LYS A 40 -0.46 -27.93 -7.13
N VAL A 41 0.60 -27.80 -6.33
CA VAL A 41 1.53 -26.67 -6.41
C VAL A 41 2.19 -26.57 -7.79
N ASP A 42 2.64 -27.69 -8.34
CA ASP A 42 3.35 -27.70 -9.62
C ASP A 42 2.48 -27.34 -10.82
N SER A 43 1.21 -27.74 -10.82
CA SER A 43 0.26 -27.34 -11.86
C SER A 43 -0.23 -25.90 -11.67
N ALA A 44 -0.30 -25.42 -10.43
CA ALA A 44 -0.79 -24.08 -10.12
C ALA A 44 0.24 -22.97 -10.32
N LYS A 45 1.55 -23.25 -10.31
CA LYS A 45 2.60 -22.23 -10.44
C LYS A 45 2.48 -21.41 -11.73
N THR A 46 2.09 -22.06 -12.82
CA THR A 46 1.93 -21.46 -14.16
C THR A 46 0.55 -20.82 -14.38
N ARG A 47 -0.34 -20.88 -13.37
CA ARG A 47 -1.67 -20.29 -13.46
C ARG A 47 -1.55 -18.79 -13.72
N LYS A 48 -2.26 -18.34 -14.75
CA LYS A 48 -2.37 -16.91 -15.11
C LYS A 48 -3.41 -16.27 -14.21
N VAL A 49 -2.96 -15.32 -13.40
CA VAL A 49 -3.79 -14.57 -12.45
C VAL A 49 -3.56 -13.10 -12.71
N ARG A 50 -4.61 -12.28 -12.67
CA ARG A 50 -4.53 -10.83 -12.84
C ARG A 50 -5.09 -10.11 -11.62
N ARG A 51 -4.53 -8.92 -11.38
CA ARG A 51 -5.02 -7.98 -10.39
C ARG A 51 -6.48 -7.63 -10.67
N GLY A 52 -7.29 -7.55 -9.62
CA GLY A 52 -8.73 -7.28 -9.70
C GLY A 52 -9.57 -8.53 -9.92
N GLN A 53 -8.99 -9.67 -10.30
CA GLN A 53 -9.75 -10.92 -10.43
C GLN A 53 -10.11 -11.48 -9.05
N VAL A 54 -11.31 -12.05 -8.98
CA VAL A 54 -11.88 -12.66 -7.78
C VAL A 54 -11.98 -14.17 -7.99
N TYR A 55 -11.46 -14.92 -7.02
CA TYR A 55 -11.46 -16.37 -7.02
C TYR A 55 -11.99 -16.90 -5.70
N TRP A 56 -12.51 -18.12 -5.70
CA TRP A 56 -12.56 -18.91 -4.46
C TRP A 56 -11.14 -19.11 -3.94
N CYS A 57 -10.94 -18.95 -2.64
CA CYS A 57 -9.63 -19.06 -2.02
C CYS A 57 -9.70 -19.84 -0.71
N GLN A 58 -8.83 -20.84 -0.61
CA GLN A 58 -8.70 -21.67 0.59
C GLN A 58 -7.73 -21.03 1.60
N PHE A 59 -8.28 -20.28 2.55
CA PHE A 59 -7.49 -19.66 3.63
C PHE A 59 -7.10 -20.67 4.71
N GLY A 60 -7.91 -21.70 4.92
CA GLY A 60 -7.62 -22.79 5.86
C GLY A 60 -8.08 -22.50 7.29
N GLU A 61 -7.53 -23.21 8.26
CA GLU A 61 -7.74 -22.94 9.69
C GLU A 61 -6.54 -22.15 10.24
N ASN A 62 -6.79 -20.91 10.64
CA ASN A 62 -5.78 -19.94 11.07
C ASN A 62 -5.94 -19.57 12.56
N VAL A 63 -5.10 -18.66 13.06
CA VAL A 63 -5.06 -18.28 14.48
C VAL A 63 -5.85 -16.99 14.72
N GLY A 64 -6.65 -16.96 15.79
CA GLY A 64 -7.38 -15.75 16.21
C GLY A 64 -8.40 -15.29 15.17
N SER A 65 -8.36 -14.00 14.84
CA SER A 65 -9.30 -13.34 13.91
C SER A 65 -8.81 -13.34 12.46
N GLU A 66 -7.76 -14.10 12.14
CA GLU A 66 -7.35 -14.31 10.75
C GLU A 66 -8.49 -14.97 9.95
N GLN A 67 -8.68 -14.51 8.71
CA GLN A 67 -9.75 -15.04 7.88
C GLN A 67 -9.47 -16.52 7.56
N CYS A 68 -10.46 -17.37 7.82
CA CYS A 68 -10.38 -18.83 7.70
C CYS A 68 -11.33 -19.35 6.61
N GLN A 69 -11.29 -20.66 6.36
CA GLN A 69 -12.16 -21.41 5.45
C GLN A 69 -12.00 -21.03 3.97
N ASN A 70 -12.91 -21.53 3.13
CA ASN A 70 -12.98 -21.18 1.72
C ASN A 70 -13.85 -19.92 1.56
N ARG A 71 -13.32 -18.85 0.97
CA ARG A 71 -14.07 -17.60 0.73
C ARG A 71 -13.64 -16.96 -0.59
N PRO A 72 -14.47 -16.12 -1.21
CA PRO A 72 -14.04 -15.30 -2.33
C PRO A 72 -12.91 -14.37 -1.90
N ALA A 73 -11.93 -14.16 -2.78
CA ALA A 73 -10.82 -13.27 -2.52
C ALA A 73 -10.42 -12.54 -3.81
N VAL A 74 -10.18 -11.24 -3.69
CA VAL A 74 -9.67 -10.42 -4.79
C VAL A 74 -8.14 -10.47 -4.83
N VAL A 75 -7.60 -10.57 -6.03
CA VAL A 75 -6.16 -10.51 -6.28
C VAL A 75 -5.69 -9.06 -6.28
N LEU A 76 -4.74 -8.75 -5.41
CA LEU A 76 -4.21 -7.40 -5.23
C LEU A 76 -2.82 -7.20 -5.86
N GLN A 77 -2.05 -8.29 -5.98
CA GLN A 77 -0.69 -8.23 -6.50
C GLN A 77 -0.64 -7.74 -7.95
N ASN A 78 0.43 -7.03 -8.29
CA ASN A 78 0.64 -6.51 -9.64
C ASN A 78 0.78 -7.63 -10.69
N ASN A 79 0.32 -7.34 -11.91
CA ASN A 79 0.28 -8.31 -13.02
C ASN A 79 1.65 -8.88 -13.43
N PRO A 80 2.73 -8.09 -13.52
CA PRO A 80 4.06 -8.63 -13.80
C PRO A 80 4.50 -9.71 -12.81
N ALA A 81 4.34 -9.44 -11.50
CA ALA A 81 4.69 -10.41 -10.47
C ALA A 81 3.75 -11.63 -10.50
N ASN A 82 2.44 -11.44 -10.76
CA ASN A 82 1.52 -12.57 -10.91
C ASN A 82 1.84 -13.47 -12.10
N ARG A 83 2.52 -12.97 -13.13
CA ARG A 83 2.90 -13.77 -14.30
C ARG A 83 4.03 -14.75 -13.99
N THR A 84 4.98 -14.37 -13.14
CA THR A 84 6.21 -15.14 -12.89
C THR A 84 6.21 -15.85 -11.53
N SER A 85 5.56 -15.28 -10.53
CA SER A 85 5.55 -15.82 -9.17
C SER A 85 4.60 -17.03 -9.06
N PRO A 86 4.96 -18.09 -8.33
CA PRO A 86 4.03 -19.15 -7.93
C PRO A 86 3.02 -18.69 -6.86
N ASN A 87 3.24 -17.52 -6.27
CA ASN A 87 2.42 -16.92 -5.21
C ASN A 87 1.73 -15.64 -5.70
N THR A 88 0.60 -15.32 -5.08
CA THR A 88 -0.14 -14.07 -5.28
C THR A 88 -0.54 -13.46 -3.93
N ILE A 89 -0.77 -12.14 -3.90
CA ILE A 89 -1.35 -11.43 -2.75
C ILE A 89 -2.85 -11.28 -2.98
N VAL A 90 -3.66 -11.61 -1.98
CA VAL A 90 -5.12 -11.51 -2.02
C VAL A 90 -5.69 -10.83 -0.78
N ALA A 91 -6.88 -10.26 -0.91
CA ALA A 91 -7.74 -9.88 0.21
C ALA A 91 -9.05 -10.68 0.20
N PRO A 92 -9.48 -11.24 1.34
CA PRO A 92 -10.74 -11.96 1.46
C PRO A 92 -11.94 -11.00 1.35
N ILE A 93 -13.06 -11.56 0.88
CA ILE A 93 -14.35 -10.88 0.80
C ILE A 93 -15.28 -11.52 1.83
N THR A 94 -16.01 -10.69 2.58
CA THR A 94 -16.98 -11.12 3.59
C THR A 94 -18.33 -10.43 3.40
N ASN A 95 -19.41 -11.10 3.78
CA ASN A 95 -20.74 -10.49 3.81
C ASN A 95 -20.99 -9.71 5.10
N SER A 96 -20.09 -9.81 6.08
CA SER A 96 -20.15 -9.00 7.30
C SER A 96 -19.82 -7.55 6.98
N ALA A 97 -20.75 -6.64 7.25
CA ALA A 97 -20.52 -5.22 7.07
C ALA A 97 -19.48 -4.70 8.09
N ASP A 98 -18.54 -3.90 7.59
CA ASP A 98 -17.57 -3.15 8.39
C ASP A 98 -17.37 -1.78 7.73
N THR A 99 -17.33 -0.73 8.55
CA THR A 99 -17.21 0.68 8.14
C THR A 99 -15.78 1.21 8.24
N ASN A 100 -14.81 0.35 8.56
CA ASN A 100 -13.41 0.72 8.64
C ASN A 100 -12.86 1.23 7.28
N SER A 101 -11.96 2.22 7.32
CA SER A 101 -11.28 2.77 6.13
C SER A 101 -10.40 1.75 5.37
N SER A 102 -10.10 0.61 6.01
CA SER A 102 -9.39 -0.53 5.43
C SER A 102 -10.32 -1.56 4.79
N VAL A 103 -11.59 -1.21 4.60
CA VAL A 103 -12.62 -2.08 4.02
C VAL A 103 -13.24 -1.37 2.81
N PHE A 104 -13.48 -2.12 1.73
CA PHE A 104 -14.13 -1.60 0.54
C PHE A 104 -15.45 -2.35 0.27
N PRO A 105 -16.61 -1.68 0.29
CA PRO A 105 -17.90 -2.30 -0.02
C PRO A 105 -18.05 -2.50 -1.54
N LEU A 106 -18.43 -3.71 -1.95
CA LEU A 106 -18.80 -4.04 -3.32
C LEU A 106 -20.29 -3.77 -3.52
N ASN A 107 -20.61 -2.66 -4.19
CA ASN A 107 -21.98 -2.30 -4.54
C ASN A 107 -22.33 -2.88 -5.91
N ARG A 108 -22.59 -4.19 -5.95
CA ARG A 108 -22.94 -4.93 -7.16
C ARG A 108 -24.43 -5.30 -7.13
N PRO A 109 -25.07 -5.50 -8.30
CA PRO A 109 -26.46 -5.96 -8.34
C PRO A 109 -26.59 -7.39 -7.79
N GLU A 110 -27.79 -7.76 -7.34
CA GLU A 110 -28.10 -9.05 -6.67
C GLU A 110 -27.80 -10.30 -7.55
N ASP A 111 -27.62 -10.12 -8.85
CA ASP A 111 -27.25 -11.18 -9.79
C ASP A 111 -25.74 -11.41 -9.88
N SER A 112 -24.94 -10.61 -9.19
CA SER A 112 -23.48 -10.76 -9.14
C SER A 112 -23.08 -12.00 -8.33
N HIS A 113 -22.17 -12.80 -8.88
CA HIS A 113 -21.59 -13.96 -8.18
C HIS A 113 -20.79 -13.60 -6.92
N VAL A 114 -20.51 -12.31 -6.68
CA VAL A 114 -19.76 -11.83 -5.53
C VAL A 114 -20.38 -10.55 -5.02
N GLU A 115 -20.71 -10.53 -3.74
CA GLU A 115 -21.18 -9.37 -2.98
C GLU A 115 -20.39 -9.26 -1.67
N GLY A 116 -20.56 -8.14 -0.96
CA GLY A 116 -20.00 -7.93 0.37
C GLY A 116 -18.86 -6.92 0.41
N HIS A 117 -17.90 -7.17 1.29
CA HIS A 117 -16.87 -6.21 1.69
C HIS A 117 -15.49 -6.84 1.51
N VAL A 118 -14.63 -6.16 0.75
CA VAL A 118 -13.21 -6.54 0.62
C VAL A 118 -12.46 -6.10 1.87
N LEU A 119 -11.85 -7.05 2.58
CA LEU A 119 -11.12 -6.80 3.83
C LEU A 119 -9.63 -6.55 3.56
N LEU A 120 -9.24 -5.31 3.32
CA LEU A 120 -7.84 -4.96 3.06
C LEU A 120 -6.98 -5.02 4.34
N GLY A 121 -7.59 -5.03 5.53
CA GLY A 121 -6.90 -5.32 6.79
C GLY A 121 -6.43 -6.77 6.93
N ASN A 122 -6.97 -7.70 6.14
CA ASN A 122 -6.69 -9.14 6.22
C ASN A 122 -5.99 -9.67 4.96
N ILE A 123 -5.07 -8.88 4.40
CA ILE A 123 -4.31 -9.27 3.21
C ILE A 123 -3.35 -10.41 3.53
N VAL A 124 -3.31 -11.40 2.65
CA VAL A 124 -2.42 -12.56 2.79
C VAL A 124 -1.74 -12.87 1.47
N THR A 125 -0.46 -13.25 1.53
CA THR A 125 0.24 -13.87 0.41
C THR A 125 -0.03 -15.37 0.42
N ILE A 126 -0.54 -15.89 -0.70
CA ILE A 126 -0.91 -17.30 -0.84
C ILE A 126 -0.21 -17.93 -2.05
N SER A 127 -0.02 -19.25 -2.00
CA SER A 127 0.31 -20.01 -3.21
C SER A 127 -0.90 -20.01 -4.16
N LYS A 128 -0.66 -19.90 -5.46
CA LYS A 128 -1.70 -20.03 -6.49
C LYS A 128 -2.46 -21.36 -6.43
N ALA A 129 -1.90 -22.39 -5.78
CA ALA A 129 -2.58 -23.67 -5.54
C ALA A 129 -3.82 -23.53 -4.65
N ARG A 130 -3.87 -22.50 -3.79
CA ARG A 130 -5.02 -22.18 -2.92
C ARG A 130 -6.17 -21.50 -3.65
N LEU A 131 -5.94 -21.02 -4.87
CA LEU A 131 -7.01 -20.46 -5.70
C LEU A 131 -7.86 -21.61 -6.27
N GLY A 132 -9.16 -21.56 -6.02
CA GLY A 132 -10.19 -22.40 -6.63
C GLY A 132 -10.68 -21.82 -7.94
N ASP A 133 -11.99 -21.85 -8.17
CA ASP A 133 -12.60 -21.37 -9.41
C ASP A 133 -12.62 -19.85 -9.50
N TYR A 134 -12.59 -19.36 -10.74
CA TYR A 134 -12.79 -17.94 -11.05
C TYR A 134 -14.25 -17.55 -10.82
N LEU A 135 -14.48 -16.40 -10.19
CA LEU A 135 -15.81 -15.90 -9.89
C LEU A 135 -16.17 -14.70 -10.76
N SER A 136 -15.35 -13.65 -10.70
CA SER A 136 -15.57 -12.40 -11.43
C SER A 136 -14.30 -11.55 -11.44
N GLU A 137 -14.36 -10.36 -12.02
CA GLU A 137 -13.31 -9.36 -11.99
C GLU A 137 -13.90 -8.05 -11.48
N LEU A 138 -13.11 -7.30 -10.69
CA LEU A 138 -13.49 -5.97 -10.23
C LEU A 138 -13.40 -4.98 -11.38
N ASP A 139 -14.36 -4.06 -11.47
CA ASP A 139 -14.32 -2.99 -12.46
C ASP A 139 -13.11 -2.10 -12.21
N GLN A 140 -12.30 -1.93 -13.25
CA GLN A 140 -11.02 -1.25 -13.16
C GLN A 140 -11.17 0.27 -12.94
N LYS A 141 -12.32 0.85 -13.27
CA LYS A 141 -12.58 2.30 -13.21
C LYS A 141 -13.36 2.69 -11.96
N THR A 142 -14.29 1.87 -11.50
CA THR A 142 -15.20 2.21 -10.40
C THR A 142 -14.82 1.53 -9.08
N GLU A 143 -14.45 0.25 -9.11
CA GLU A 143 -14.18 -0.54 -7.90
C GLU A 143 -12.71 -0.51 -7.49
N MET A 144 -11.81 -0.78 -8.44
CA MET A 144 -10.36 -0.88 -8.16
C MET A 144 -9.76 0.38 -7.52
N PRO A 145 -10.12 1.63 -7.90
CA PRO A 145 -9.61 2.82 -7.22
C PRO A 145 -10.00 2.88 -5.73
N GLY A 146 -11.21 2.41 -5.39
CA GLY A 146 -11.67 2.34 -4.01
C GLY A 146 -10.93 1.27 -3.20
N VAL A 147 -10.69 0.11 -3.81
CA VAL A 147 -9.85 -0.95 -3.24
C VAL A 147 -8.43 -0.45 -3.00
N ASP A 148 -7.84 0.29 -3.94
CA ASP A 148 -6.48 0.83 -3.84
C ASP A 148 -6.37 1.88 -2.72
N LYS A 149 -7.40 2.73 -2.59
CA LYS A 149 -7.50 3.68 -1.48
C LYS A 149 -7.57 2.97 -0.13
N ALA A 150 -8.44 1.96 0.01
CA ALA A 150 -8.58 1.18 1.24
C ALA A 150 -7.29 0.42 1.58
N LEU A 151 -6.60 -0.12 0.56
CA LEU A 151 -5.29 -0.76 0.69
C LEU A 151 -4.24 0.21 1.24
N PHE A 152 -4.19 1.45 0.72
CA PHE A 152 -3.25 2.46 1.22
C PHE A 152 -3.55 2.91 2.65
N HIS A 153 -4.83 2.93 3.05
CA HIS A 153 -5.20 3.15 4.45
C HIS A 153 -4.74 1.99 5.33
N SER A 154 -5.01 0.74 4.92
CA SER A 154 -4.63 -0.44 5.68
C SER A 154 -3.11 -0.56 5.92
N LEU A 155 -2.30 -0.12 4.96
CA LEU A 155 -0.83 -0.15 5.05
C LEU A 155 -0.22 1.14 5.62
N GLY A 156 -1.02 2.14 5.98
CA GLY A 156 -0.54 3.45 6.46
C GLY A 156 0.18 4.31 5.40
N VAL A 157 0.12 3.91 4.12
CA VAL A 157 0.78 4.62 3.01
C VAL A 157 0.09 5.94 2.70
N ALA A 158 -1.24 6.01 2.89
CA ALA A 158 -2.02 7.21 2.63
C ALA A 158 -1.48 8.45 3.36
N GLU A 159 -1.06 8.29 4.62
CA GLU A 159 -0.50 9.40 5.41
C GLU A 159 0.85 9.90 4.87
N ILE A 160 1.70 8.98 4.40
CA ILE A 160 3.01 9.29 3.84
C ILE A 160 2.85 10.09 2.56
N VAL A 161 1.95 9.64 1.67
CA VAL A 161 1.64 10.32 0.41
C VAL A 161 1.07 11.72 0.67
N ASN A 162 0.15 11.86 1.63
CA ASN A 162 -0.42 13.17 1.99
C ASN A 162 0.65 14.14 2.55
N LYS A 163 1.57 13.65 3.39
CA LYS A 163 2.69 14.45 3.90
C LYS A 163 3.64 14.88 2.78
N GLN A 164 3.87 14.04 1.77
CA GLN A 164 4.69 14.40 0.62
C GLN A 164 3.98 15.40 -0.29
N ALA A 165 2.70 15.20 -0.59
CA ALA A 165 1.90 16.11 -1.40
C ALA A 165 1.84 17.52 -0.80
N THR A 166 1.66 17.63 0.52
CA THR A 166 1.66 18.94 1.21
C THR A 166 3.03 19.63 1.16
N LYS A 167 4.14 18.89 1.21
CA LYS A 167 5.49 19.45 1.02
C LYS A 167 5.68 19.95 -0.41
N LEU A 168 5.32 19.14 -1.41
CA LEU A 168 5.40 19.50 -2.82
C LEU A 168 4.62 20.78 -3.12
N ASN A 169 3.36 20.87 -2.68
CA ASN A 169 2.53 22.07 -2.87
C ASN A 169 3.14 23.33 -2.25
N LYS A 170 3.83 23.21 -1.10
CA LYS A 170 4.52 24.35 -0.47
C LYS A 170 5.73 24.78 -1.30
N THR A 171 6.51 23.83 -1.79
CA THR A 171 7.66 24.09 -2.65
C THR A 171 7.23 24.73 -3.97
N GLU A 172 6.15 24.24 -4.60
CA GLU A 172 5.59 24.82 -5.82
C GLU A 172 5.16 26.27 -5.61
N LYS A 173 4.42 26.57 -4.53
CA LYS A 173 4.04 27.95 -4.20
C LYS A 173 5.24 28.87 -3.96
N HIS A 174 6.27 28.36 -3.29
CA HIS A 174 7.49 29.13 -3.09
C HIS A 174 8.23 29.40 -4.41
N LEU A 175 8.28 28.39 -5.29
CA LEU A 175 8.89 28.52 -6.61
C LEU A 175 8.18 29.57 -7.47
N GLU A 176 6.85 29.60 -7.48
CA GLU A 176 6.10 30.64 -8.20
C GLU A 176 6.40 32.04 -7.65
N LYS A 177 6.44 32.20 -6.32
CA LYS A 177 6.83 33.47 -5.70
C LYS A 177 8.26 33.91 -6.10
N VAL A 178 9.22 32.99 -6.08
CA VAL A 178 10.61 33.28 -6.48
C VAL A 178 10.70 33.64 -7.97
N LYS A 179 9.90 33.00 -8.83
CA LYS A 179 9.83 33.35 -10.26
C LYS A 179 9.30 34.77 -10.46
N GLU A 180 8.26 35.16 -9.73
CA GLU A 180 7.71 36.53 -9.76
C GLU A 180 8.73 37.56 -9.29
N GLU A 181 9.40 37.32 -8.15
CA GLU A 181 10.46 38.19 -7.63
C GLU A 181 11.62 38.32 -8.62
N ARG A 182 12.04 37.22 -9.26
CA ARG A 182 13.09 37.23 -10.27
C ARG A 182 12.68 37.98 -11.53
N ASN A 183 11.42 37.84 -11.99
CA ASN A 183 10.93 38.62 -13.13
C ASN A 183 10.96 40.11 -12.82
N LYS A 184 10.47 40.51 -11.64
CA LYS A 184 10.51 41.90 -11.20
C LYS A 184 11.95 42.43 -11.13
N ALA A 185 12.87 41.68 -10.53
CA ALA A 185 14.28 42.09 -10.45
C ALA A 185 14.95 42.21 -11.84
N VAL A 186 14.54 41.39 -12.81
CA VAL A 186 14.99 41.51 -14.21
C VAL A 186 14.45 42.78 -14.85
N ASP A 187 13.20 43.14 -14.59
CA ASP A 187 12.61 44.38 -15.11
C ASP A 187 13.25 45.62 -14.44
N ASP A 188 13.45 45.60 -13.11
CA ASP A 188 14.18 46.65 -12.39
C ASP A 188 15.61 46.83 -12.93
N LEU A 189 16.30 45.74 -13.30
CA LEU A 189 17.63 45.78 -13.91
C LEU A 189 17.62 46.43 -15.30
N LYS A 190 16.59 46.17 -16.11
CA LYS A 190 16.43 46.84 -17.42
C LYS A 190 16.25 48.34 -17.23
N ASP A 191 15.41 48.74 -16.27
CA ASP A 191 15.17 50.15 -15.96
C ASP A 191 16.47 50.87 -15.54
N ILE A 192 17.30 50.23 -14.72
CA ILE A 192 18.62 50.75 -14.34
C ILE A 192 19.55 50.89 -15.56
N CYS A 193 19.58 49.89 -16.46
CA CYS A 193 20.41 49.94 -17.66
C CYS A 193 20.03 51.13 -18.55
N VAL A 194 18.72 51.35 -18.73
CA VAL A 194 18.20 52.50 -19.49
C VAL A 194 18.61 53.82 -18.82
N ALA A 195 18.48 53.94 -17.50
CA ALA A 195 18.86 55.14 -16.76
C ALA A 195 20.37 55.46 -16.85
N LEU A 196 21.21 54.43 -16.95
CA LEU A 196 22.66 54.56 -17.13
C LEU A 196 23.09 54.75 -18.60
N GLY A 197 22.14 54.78 -19.56
CA GLY A 197 22.43 54.93 -20.98
C GLY A 197 23.10 53.70 -21.61
N LEU A 198 22.98 52.53 -20.98
CA LEU A 198 23.53 51.26 -21.45
C LEU A 198 22.53 50.52 -22.35
N ALA A 199 23.04 49.71 -23.29
CA ALA A 199 22.19 48.81 -24.06
C ALA A 199 21.57 47.73 -23.16
N GLU A 200 20.31 47.35 -23.39
CA GLU A 200 19.57 46.36 -22.58
C GLU A 200 20.22 44.96 -22.51
N THR A 201 21.22 44.70 -23.36
CA THR A 201 21.97 43.43 -23.45
C THR A 201 23.38 43.52 -22.85
N SER A 202 23.68 44.58 -22.09
CA SER A 202 25.00 44.77 -21.47
C SER A 202 25.28 43.65 -20.45
N ASP A 203 26.50 43.12 -20.45
CA ASP A 203 26.89 42.01 -19.58
C ASP A 203 26.84 42.41 -18.10
N LYS A 204 26.55 41.45 -17.22
CA LYS A 204 26.42 41.67 -15.77
C LYS A 204 27.67 42.34 -15.18
N GLN A 205 28.84 41.97 -15.70
CA GLN A 205 30.12 42.50 -15.24
C GLN A 205 30.25 44.00 -15.52
N THR A 206 29.87 44.45 -16.73
CA THR A 206 29.92 45.86 -17.14
C THR A 206 28.97 46.74 -16.34
N ILE A 207 27.79 46.22 -15.99
CA ILE A 207 26.82 46.93 -15.14
C ILE A 207 27.38 47.14 -13.73
N ILE A 208 28.02 46.11 -13.15
CA ILE A 208 28.62 46.19 -11.81
C ILE A 208 29.78 47.20 -11.79
N GLU A 209 30.68 47.15 -12.77
CA GLU A 209 31.82 48.07 -12.89
C GLU A 209 31.36 49.53 -13.00
N MET A 210 30.31 49.81 -13.78
CA MET A 210 29.78 51.17 -13.92
C MET A 210 29.17 51.69 -12.61
N ILE A 211 28.43 50.84 -11.88
CA ILE A 211 27.86 51.19 -10.56
C ILE A 211 28.98 51.46 -9.54
N GLU A 212 30.04 50.65 -9.52
CA GLU A 212 31.20 50.86 -8.64
C GLU A 212 31.95 52.15 -8.98
N THR A 213 32.06 52.48 -10.27
CA THR A 213 32.69 53.73 -10.73
C THR A 213 31.90 54.96 -10.25
N ILE A 214 30.57 54.92 -10.35
CA ILE A 214 29.69 56.00 -9.85
C ILE A 214 29.81 56.13 -8.32
N LYS A 215 29.85 55.01 -7.60
CA LYS A 215 29.99 54.98 -6.14
C LYS A 215 31.31 55.56 -5.63
N ASN A 216 32.40 55.45 -6.41
CA ASN A 216 33.71 55.98 -6.04
C ASN A 216 33.91 57.45 -6.41
N HIS A 217 32.99 58.04 -7.19
CA HIS A 217 33.03 59.44 -7.60
C HIS A 217 32.11 60.37 -6.78
N TYR A 218 31.40 59.83 -5.79
CA TYR A 218 30.66 60.54 -4.75
C TYR A 218 31.17 60.13 -3.37
#